data_AF-A0A6B3H621-F1
#
_entry.id   AF-A0A6B3H621-F1
#
_cell.length_a   1.000
_cell.length_b   1.000
_cell.length_c   1.000
_cell.angle_alpha   90.00
_cell.angle_beta   90.00
_cell.angle_gamma   90.00
#
_symmetry.space_group_name_H-M   'P 1'
#
loop_
_entity.id
_entity.type
_entity.pdbx_description
1 polymer ?
#
loop_
_entity_poly.entity_id
_entity_poly.type
_entity_poly.pdbx_seq_one_letter_code
_entity_poly.pdbx_strand_id
1 'polypeptide(L)'
;RATVISGTAEAVEDIAAQLATRGHRTRRLKVSHAFHSPLMDPMLEEFRQVLAGVEFHTPRLPMPAGDAALDPEYWVRHIRNTVRFTGQISWLEQHDTTLYLEIGPGGVLTAMAQDTITRAGALLLPTLHKNHDETHAITRTAAELHANGTLVDWQAFFSREGSVPRRVELPTYAFQRRRYWLDATSGRRERTAGSPVDGWRYRVVWRPMASNNADLKGDWLLLVPAGHEARPLVRDVVRALESGHGAVRQVVLGPVDADRVRFAEELRGVLEEFDATGVLS
;
A
#
# COMPACT_ATOMS: atom_id res chain seq x y z
N ARG A 1 26.92 -1.52 11.82
CA ARG A 1 26.22 -2.76 12.27
C ARG A 1 26.39 -2.92 13.77
N ALA A 2 25.31 -3.23 14.50
CA ALA A 2 25.29 -3.39 15.95
C ALA A 2 24.90 -4.83 16.33
N THR A 3 25.37 -5.31 17.47
CA THR A 3 25.05 -6.65 17.99
C THR A 3 24.93 -6.58 19.51
N VAL A 4 23.98 -7.33 20.07
CA VAL A 4 23.75 -7.43 21.51
C VAL A 4 24.23 -8.79 21.97
N ILE A 5 25.08 -8.81 23.00
CA ILE A 5 25.50 -10.01 23.71
C ILE A 5 24.74 -10.09 25.04
N SER A 6 24.40 -11.31 25.46
CA SER A 6 23.57 -11.57 26.64
C SER A 6 24.04 -12.85 27.33
N GLY A 7 24.16 -12.81 28.65
CA GLY A 7 24.71 -13.88 29.48
C GLY A 7 24.93 -13.44 30.92
N THR A 8 25.82 -14.11 31.64
CA THR A 8 26.23 -13.69 32.99
C THR A 8 26.93 -12.34 32.94
N ALA A 9 26.83 -11.57 34.04
CA ALA A 9 27.44 -10.24 34.11
C ALA A 9 28.95 -10.29 33.85
N GLU A 10 29.65 -11.22 34.51
CA GLU A 10 31.10 -11.44 34.35
C GLU A 10 31.48 -11.70 32.89
N ALA A 11 30.86 -12.69 32.23
CA ALA A 11 31.19 -13.04 30.86
C ALA A 11 30.92 -11.89 29.87
N VAL A 12 29.81 -11.16 30.04
CA VAL A 12 29.47 -10.02 29.19
C VAL A 12 30.44 -8.86 29.40
N GLU A 13 30.83 -8.58 30.65
CA GLU A 13 31.79 -7.53 30.99
C GLU A 13 33.18 -7.84 30.42
N ASP A 14 33.64 -9.08 30.53
CA ASP A 14 34.91 -9.54 29.95
C ASP A 14 34.93 -9.39 28.43
N ILE A 15 33.87 -9.87 27.75
CA ILE A 15 33.75 -9.74 26.30
C ILE A 15 33.70 -8.25 25.90
N ALA A 16 32.95 -7.42 26.63
CA ALA A 16 32.85 -6.00 26.35
C ALA A 16 34.20 -5.27 26.53
N ALA A 17 34.97 -5.61 27.56
CA ALA A 17 36.31 -5.07 27.78
C ALA A 17 37.27 -5.47 26.64
N GLN A 18 37.23 -6.75 26.25
CA GLN A 18 38.02 -7.26 25.13
C GLN A 18 37.63 -6.64 23.77
N LEU A 19 36.37 -6.27 23.57
CA LEU A 19 35.93 -5.55 22.37
C LEU A 19 36.38 -4.08 22.40
N ALA A 20 36.34 -3.46 23.58
CA ALA A 20 36.80 -2.08 23.77
C ALA A 20 38.31 -1.92 23.52
N THR A 21 39.14 -2.87 23.97
CA THR A 21 40.59 -2.87 23.67
C THR A 21 40.90 -3.01 22.18
N ARG A 22 39.98 -3.60 21.41
CA ARG A 22 40.06 -3.69 19.94
C ARG A 22 39.45 -2.48 19.21
N GLY A 23 39.07 -1.43 19.95
CA GLY A 23 38.53 -0.18 19.39
C GLY A 23 37.03 -0.20 19.06
N HIS A 24 36.29 -1.23 19.47
CA HIS A 24 34.84 -1.28 19.27
C HIS A 24 34.11 -0.49 20.37
N ARG A 25 33.07 0.27 19.99
CA ARG A 25 32.18 0.92 20.94
C ARG A 25 31.29 -0.12 21.63
N THR A 26 31.27 -0.10 22.96
CA THR A 26 30.41 -0.96 23.78
C THR A 26 29.50 -0.11 24.66
N ARG A 27 28.30 -0.63 24.98
CA ARG A 27 27.33 0.03 25.86
C ARG A 27 26.54 -1.02 26.63
N ARG A 28 26.56 -0.94 27.96
CA ARG A 28 25.71 -1.78 28.82
C ARG A 28 24.25 -1.36 28.70
N LEU A 29 23.36 -2.33 28.53
CA LEU A 29 21.91 -2.08 28.53
C LEU A 29 21.37 -2.11 29.95
N LYS A 30 20.46 -1.20 30.26
CA LYS A 30 19.71 -1.17 31.53
C LYS A 30 18.52 -2.11 31.42
N VAL A 31 18.73 -3.39 31.67
CA VAL A 31 17.70 -4.44 31.64
C VAL A 31 17.74 -5.21 32.94
N SER A 32 16.60 -5.78 33.35
CA SER A 32 16.50 -6.56 34.59
C SER A 32 17.12 -7.95 34.45
N HIS A 33 17.03 -8.56 33.27
CA HIS A 33 17.49 -9.92 33.00
C HIS A 33 18.23 -10.01 31.67
N ALA A 34 19.07 -11.03 31.53
CA ALA A 34 19.78 -11.34 30.30
C ALA A 34 18.89 -12.19 29.38
N PHE A 35 17.92 -11.56 28.71
CA PHE A 35 17.04 -12.22 27.74
C PHE A 35 17.81 -12.83 26.57
N HIS A 36 17.25 -13.84 25.90
CA HIS A 36 17.87 -14.54 24.77
C HIS A 36 19.27 -15.12 25.10
N SER A 37 19.43 -15.63 26.33
CA SER A 37 20.68 -16.23 26.82
C SER A 37 20.42 -17.55 27.57
N PRO A 38 21.46 -18.34 27.87
CA PRO A 38 21.34 -19.53 28.73
C PRO A 38 20.69 -19.27 30.09
N LEU A 39 20.69 -18.04 30.59
CA LEU A 39 20.02 -17.71 31.85
C LEU A 39 18.48 -17.82 31.77
N MET A 40 17.92 -18.01 30.58
CA MET A 40 16.49 -18.33 30.42
C MET A 40 16.18 -19.81 30.64
N ASP A 41 17.17 -20.71 30.59
CA ASP A 41 16.96 -22.17 30.67
C ASP A 41 16.10 -22.62 31.87
N PRO A 42 16.28 -22.07 33.10
CA PRO A 42 15.50 -22.50 34.26
C PRO A 42 13.99 -22.29 34.15
N MET A 43 13.55 -21.27 33.40
CA MET A 43 12.12 -20.93 33.28
C MET A 43 11.42 -21.60 32.08
N LEU A 44 12.17 -22.27 31.19
CA LEU A 44 11.62 -22.74 29.91
C LEU A 44 10.54 -23.81 30.08
N GLU A 45 10.65 -24.67 31.10
CA GLU A 45 9.65 -25.71 31.36
C GLU A 45 8.32 -25.11 31.85
N GLU A 46 8.36 -24.20 32.82
CA GLU A 46 7.16 -23.50 33.29
C GLU A 46 6.51 -22.69 32.16
N PHE A 47 7.32 -22.04 31.32
CA PHE A 47 6.81 -21.29 30.17
C PHE A 47 6.16 -22.18 29.12
N ARG A 48 6.73 -23.37 28.85
CA ARG A 48 6.14 -24.38 27.98
C ARG A 48 4.75 -24.80 28.49
N GLN A 49 4.62 -25.03 29.79
CA GLN A 49 3.34 -25.41 30.41
C GLN A 49 2.28 -24.32 30.23
N VAL A 50 2.67 -23.04 30.35
CA VAL A 50 1.77 -21.91 30.08
C VAL A 50 1.34 -21.89 28.61
N LEU A 51 2.28 -22.07 27.68
CA LEU A 51 1.97 -22.08 26.24
C LEU A 51 1.07 -23.25 25.83
N ALA A 52 1.14 -24.39 26.52
CA ALA A 52 0.25 -25.53 26.27
C ALA A 52 -1.24 -25.21 26.54
N GLY A 53 -1.53 -24.18 27.34
CA GLY A 53 -2.88 -23.68 27.59
C GLY A 53 -3.37 -22.63 26.58
N VAL A 54 -2.56 -22.25 25.58
CA VAL A 54 -2.89 -21.22 24.60
C VAL A 54 -3.35 -21.86 23.29
N GLU A 55 -4.45 -21.35 22.73
CA GLU A 55 -4.92 -21.76 21.41
C GLU A 55 -4.25 -20.94 20.30
N PHE A 56 -3.48 -21.61 19.45
CA PHE A 56 -2.77 -20.99 18.33
C PHE A 56 -3.58 -21.04 17.04
N HIS A 57 -3.64 -19.91 16.35
CA HIS A 57 -4.39 -19.75 15.10
C HIS A 57 -3.45 -19.36 13.95
N THR A 58 -3.72 -19.89 12.75
CA THR A 58 -2.95 -19.57 11.54
C THR A 58 -2.88 -18.06 11.32
N PRO A 59 -1.67 -17.50 11.17
CA PRO A 59 -1.50 -16.07 10.88
C PRO A 59 -2.26 -15.66 9.62
N ARG A 60 -3.12 -14.66 9.74
CA ARG A 60 -3.84 -14.08 8.58
C ARG A 60 -2.96 -13.15 7.75
N LEU A 61 -1.92 -12.60 8.37
CA LEU A 61 -0.93 -11.75 7.72
C LEU A 61 0.39 -12.52 7.61
N PRO A 62 1.08 -12.44 6.46
CA PRO A 62 2.40 -13.03 6.31
C PRO A 62 3.36 -12.53 7.40
N MET A 63 4.09 -13.45 8.02
CA MET A 63 5.10 -13.12 9.02
C MET A 63 6.32 -14.04 8.85
N PRO A 64 7.54 -13.62 9.23
CA PRO A 64 8.75 -14.42 9.06
C PRO A 64 8.71 -15.82 9.69
N ALA A 65 7.92 -16.00 10.75
CA ALA A 65 7.76 -17.30 11.41
C ALA A 65 6.83 -18.26 10.65
N GLY A 66 5.90 -17.75 9.83
CA GLY A 66 4.85 -18.52 9.17
C GLY A 66 4.13 -19.47 10.14
N ASP A 67 3.89 -20.70 9.69
CA ASP A 67 3.21 -21.75 10.47
C ASP A 67 4.01 -22.23 11.67
N ALA A 68 5.32 -21.96 11.74
CA ALA A 68 6.11 -22.30 12.93
C ALA A 68 5.60 -21.57 14.18
N ALA A 69 4.92 -20.44 14.03
CA ALA A 69 4.30 -19.72 15.15
C ALA A 69 3.13 -20.50 15.81
N LEU A 70 2.64 -21.56 15.17
CA LEU A 70 1.59 -22.44 15.70
C LEU A 70 2.13 -23.51 16.66
N ASP A 71 3.44 -23.72 16.64
CA ASP A 71 4.13 -24.67 17.52
C ASP A 71 4.55 -23.95 18.82
N PRO A 72 4.07 -24.37 20.01
CA PRO A 72 4.54 -23.82 21.29
C PRO A 72 6.07 -23.84 21.44
N GLU A 73 6.75 -24.86 20.89
CA GLU A 73 8.21 -24.95 20.98
C GLU A 73 8.91 -23.84 20.17
N TYR A 74 8.25 -23.24 19.17
CA TYR A 74 8.80 -22.05 18.52
C TYR A 74 8.96 -20.91 19.52
N TRP A 75 7.97 -20.67 20.38
CA TRP A 75 8.00 -19.59 21.35
C TRP A 75 8.98 -19.85 22.50
N VAL A 76 9.11 -21.11 22.94
CA VAL A 76 10.16 -21.53 23.88
C VAL A 76 11.55 -21.31 23.27
N ARG A 77 11.76 -21.66 22.00
CA ARG A 77 13.00 -21.33 21.28
C ARG A 77 13.17 -19.82 21.13
N HIS A 78 12.10 -19.06 20.90
CA HIS A 78 12.15 -17.62 20.63
C HIS A 78 12.65 -16.82 21.84
N ILE A 79 12.18 -17.13 23.05
CA ILE A 79 12.65 -16.44 24.27
C ILE A 79 14.12 -16.77 24.60
N ARG A 80 14.58 -17.97 24.21
CA ARG A 80 15.92 -18.48 24.51
C ARG A 80 16.99 -18.11 23.47
N ASN A 81 16.63 -18.09 22.20
CA ASN A 81 17.57 -17.94 21.09
C ASN A 81 17.70 -16.49 20.61
N THR A 82 18.76 -16.23 19.85
CA THR A 82 19.05 -14.90 19.29
C THR A 82 17.93 -14.39 18.38
N VAL A 83 17.48 -13.16 18.61
CA VAL A 83 16.60 -12.44 17.69
C VAL A 83 17.39 -12.06 16.42
N ARG A 84 17.08 -12.71 15.30
CA ARG A 84 17.71 -12.45 14.00
C ARG A 84 17.03 -11.27 13.27
N PHE A 85 17.00 -10.09 13.90
CA PHE A 85 16.30 -8.90 13.39
C PHE A 85 16.66 -8.56 11.93
N THR A 86 17.96 -8.52 11.61
CA THR A 86 18.42 -8.27 10.24
C THR A 86 17.85 -9.28 9.23
N GLY A 87 17.77 -10.56 9.61
CA GLY A 87 17.17 -11.59 8.76
C GLY A 87 15.68 -11.38 8.55
N GLN A 88 14.96 -10.86 9.55
CA GLN A 88 13.53 -10.54 9.43
C GLN A 88 13.31 -9.33 8.51
N ILE A 89 14.16 -8.30 8.57
CA ILE A 89 14.10 -7.17 7.63
C ILE A 89 14.41 -7.62 6.20
N SER A 90 15.44 -8.45 6.00
CA SER A 90 15.74 -9.01 4.68
C SER A 90 14.61 -9.88 4.14
N TRP A 91 13.92 -10.63 5.00
CA TRP A 91 12.72 -11.39 4.61
C TRP A 91 11.61 -10.44 4.13
N LEU A 92 11.37 -9.31 4.80
CA LEU A 92 10.39 -8.31 4.37
C LEU A 92 10.76 -7.68 3.01
N GLU A 93 12.03 -7.37 2.78
CA GLU A 93 12.50 -6.87 1.48
C GLU A 93 12.30 -7.88 0.34
N GLN A 94 12.51 -9.18 0.62
CA GLN A 94 12.26 -10.26 -0.34
C GLN A 94 10.77 -10.46 -0.65
N HIS A 95 9.88 -9.98 0.23
CA HIS A 95 8.41 -9.97 0.04
C HIS A 95 7.91 -8.61 -0.44
N ASP A 96 8.76 -7.85 -1.14
CA ASP A 96 8.43 -6.58 -1.76
C ASP A 96 7.90 -5.48 -0.83
N THR A 97 8.22 -5.56 0.46
CA THR A 97 7.82 -4.54 1.43
C THR A 97 8.52 -3.20 1.11
N THR A 98 7.72 -2.15 0.93
CA THR A 98 8.19 -0.76 0.68
C THR A 98 7.91 0.18 1.85
N LEU A 99 7.05 -0.23 2.79
CA LEU A 99 6.59 0.57 3.91
C LEU A 99 6.70 -0.23 5.21
N TYR A 100 7.33 0.37 6.21
CA TYR A 100 7.61 -0.22 7.51
C TYR A 100 7.04 0.70 8.60
N LEU A 101 6.13 0.15 9.42
CA LEU A 101 5.51 0.87 10.52
C LEU A 101 5.91 0.21 11.85
N GLU A 102 6.66 0.92 12.69
CA GLU A 102 6.99 0.47 14.05
C GLU A 102 5.85 0.83 15.00
N ILE A 103 5.20 -0.19 15.57
CA ILE A 103 4.18 -0.03 16.59
C ILE A 103 4.85 -0.15 17.96
N GLY A 104 5.05 0.96 18.64
CA GLY A 104 5.70 0.98 19.95
C GLY A 104 5.92 2.40 20.47
N PRO A 105 6.47 2.55 21.69
CA PRO A 105 6.65 3.84 22.36
C PRO A 105 7.75 4.73 21.77
N GLY A 106 8.41 4.31 20.70
CA GLY A 106 9.54 5.03 20.12
C GLY A 106 9.85 4.61 18.69
N GLY A 107 11.05 4.94 18.23
CA GLY A 107 11.53 4.68 16.86
C GLY A 107 12.81 3.84 16.81
N VAL A 108 12.98 2.89 17.74
CA VAL A 108 14.24 2.13 17.85
C VAL A 108 14.35 1.13 16.71
N LEU A 109 13.28 0.38 16.42
CA LEU A 109 13.27 -0.59 15.33
C LEU A 109 13.35 0.09 13.96
N THR A 110 12.72 1.26 13.82
CA THR A 110 12.78 2.14 12.65
C THR A 110 14.23 2.52 12.36
N ALA A 111 14.96 3.01 13.36
CA ALA A 111 16.37 3.35 13.20
C ALA A 111 17.24 2.13 12.86
N MET A 112 17.00 0.97 13.51
CA MET A 112 17.72 -0.27 13.21
C MET A 112 17.41 -0.81 11.80
N ALA A 113 16.16 -0.67 11.35
CA ALA A 113 15.73 -1.07 10.01
C ALA A 113 16.35 -0.16 8.95
N GLN A 114 16.46 1.15 9.20
CA GLN A 114 17.12 2.09 8.30
C GLN A 114 18.59 1.72 8.03
N ASP A 115 19.29 1.21 9.04
CA ASP A 115 20.66 0.70 8.92
C ASP A 115 20.77 -0.66 8.18
N THR A 116 19.64 -1.32 7.92
CA THR A 116 19.58 -2.68 7.36
C THR A 116 19.02 -2.72 5.94
N ILE A 117 17.96 -1.95 5.67
CA ILE A 117 17.26 -1.93 4.39
C ILE A 117 18.19 -1.42 3.29
N THR A 118 18.22 -2.15 2.18
CA THR A 118 19.02 -1.81 1.00
C THR A 118 18.19 -1.20 -0.12
N ARG A 119 16.88 -1.46 -0.12
CA ARG A 119 15.92 -0.89 -1.07
C ARG A 119 15.85 0.63 -0.96
N ALA A 120 16.09 1.31 -2.07
CA ALA A 120 15.88 2.75 -2.19
C ALA A 120 14.39 3.10 -2.10
N GLY A 121 14.06 4.21 -1.43
CA GLY A 121 12.69 4.73 -1.35
C GLY A 121 11.77 4.00 -0.37
N ALA A 122 12.29 3.15 0.51
CA ALA A 122 11.50 2.56 1.58
C ALA A 122 11.03 3.64 2.58
N LEU A 123 9.74 3.63 2.93
CA LEU A 123 9.16 4.49 3.95
C LEU A 123 9.21 3.80 5.31
N LEU A 124 9.86 4.40 6.29
CA LEU A 124 9.94 3.87 7.66
C LEU A 124 9.35 4.89 8.63
N LEU A 125 8.34 4.49 9.39
CA LEU A 125 7.63 5.37 10.31
C LEU A 125 7.44 4.71 11.68
N PRO A 126 7.75 5.38 12.79
CA PRO A 126 7.29 4.96 14.11
C PRO A 126 5.89 5.51 14.40
N THR A 127 5.08 4.77 15.16
CA THR A 127 3.76 5.26 15.61
C THR A 127 3.89 6.31 16.71
N LEU A 128 4.86 6.16 17.62
CA LEU A 128 5.12 7.09 18.72
C LEU A 128 6.58 7.55 18.73
N HIS A 129 6.80 8.71 19.35
CA HIS A 129 8.13 9.24 19.54
C HIS A 129 8.26 9.87 20.92
N LYS A 130 9.29 9.49 21.67
CA LYS A 130 9.54 9.94 23.05
C LYS A 130 9.55 11.46 23.29
N ASN A 131 9.74 12.25 22.23
CA ASN A 131 9.82 13.73 22.31
C ASN A 131 8.55 14.43 21.80
N HIS A 132 7.49 13.69 21.48
CA HIS A 132 6.24 14.23 20.97
C HIS A 132 5.07 13.70 21.78
N ASP A 133 4.04 14.53 21.91
CA ASP A 133 2.73 14.10 22.41
C ASP A 133 2.21 12.92 21.58
N GLU A 134 1.55 11.95 22.22
CA GLU A 134 1.10 10.70 21.60
C GLU A 134 0.09 10.95 20.48
N THR A 135 -0.89 11.82 20.74
CA THR A 135 -1.93 12.17 19.75
C THR A 135 -1.28 12.84 18.54
N HIS A 136 -0.35 13.74 18.79
CA HIS A 136 0.37 14.43 17.74
C HIS A 136 1.30 13.49 16.94
N ALA A 137 1.98 12.55 17.60
CA ALA A 137 2.85 11.57 16.96
C ALA A 137 2.05 10.65 16.02
N ILE A 138 0.98 10.03 16.52
CA ILE A 138 0.19 9.10 15.72
C ILE A 138 -0.56 9.80 14.58
N THR A 139 -1.07 11.03 14.80
CA THR A 139 -1.73 11.82 13.76
C THR A 139 -0.75 12.20 12.66
N ARG A 140 0.48 12.56 13.01
CA ARG A 140 1.55 12.80 12.02
C ARG A 140 1.83 11.53 11.22
N THR A 141 2.00 10.39 11.89
CA THR A 141 2.28 9.12 11.21
C THR A 141 1.14 8.75 10.24
N ALA A 142 -0.13 8.93 10.63
CA ALA A 142 -1.26 8.75 9.73
C ALA A 142 -1.23 9.71 8.52
N ALA A 143 -0.87 10.98 8.74
CA ALA A 143 -0.72 11.96 7.67
C ALA A 143 0.44 11.58 6.72
N GLU A 144 1.58 11.11 7.22
CA GLU A 144 2.70 10.63 6.42
C GLU A 144 2.32 9.40 5.59
N LEU A 145 1.62 8.44 6.19
CA LEU A 145 1.07 7.28 5.46
C LEU A 145 0.18 7.74 4.30
N HIS A 146 -0.74 8.67 4.57
CA HIS A 146 -1.64 9.22 3.56
C HIS A 146 -0.91 9.98 2.45
N ALA A 147 0.05 10.84 2.81
CA ALA A 147 0.85 11.60 1.86
C ALA A 147 1.69 10.70 0.95
N ASN A 148 2.05 9.50 1.43
CA ASN A 148 2.77 8.48 0.68
C ASN A 148 1.84 7.44 0.03
N GLY A 149 0.56 7.75 -0.14
CA GLY A 149 -0.38 6.96 -0.95
C GLY A 149 -1.06 5.81 -0.21
N THR A 150 -0.85 5.65 1.10
CA THR A 150 -1.60 4.69 1.91
C THR A 150 -3.03 5.22 2.12
N LEU A 151 -4.02 4.37 1.87
CA LEU A 151 -5.41 4.71 2.15
C LEU A 151 -5.64 4.73 3.66
N VAL A 152 -5.96 5.90 4.19
CA VAL A 152 -6.35 6.10 5.58
C VAL A 152 -7.85 6.34 5.62
N ASP A 153 -8.57 5.57 6.44
CA ASP A 153 -9.99 5.79 6.70
C ASP A 153 -10.17 7.01 7.60
N TRP A 154 -10.19 8.18 6.99
CA TRP A 154 -10.42 9.44 7.68
C TRP A 154 -11.82 9.54 8.28
N GLN A 155 -12.81 8.81 7.73
CA GLN A 155 -14.14 8.76 8.32
C GLN A 155 -14.09 8.06 9.67
N ALA A 156 -13.49 6.88 9.76
CA ALA A 156 -13.28 6.19 11.03
C ALA A 156 -12.43 7.02 12.01
N PHE A 157 -11.40 7.71 11.51
CA PHE A 157 -10.54 8.57 12.34
C PHE A 157 -11.32 9.72 13.01
N PHE A 158 -12.19 10.40 12.26
CA PHE A 158 -12.95 11.55 12.79
C PHE A 158 -14.26 11.17 13.49
N SER A 159 -14.81 9.97 13.26
CA SER A 159 -16.12 9.56 13.81
C SER A 159 -16.05 8.90 15.19
N ARG A 160 -15.04 9.22 16.01
CA ARG A 160 -14.88 8.60 17.34
C ARG A 160 -16.14 8.81 18.19
N GLU A 161 -16.50 7.78 18.95
CA GLU A 161 -17.65 7.79 19.88
C GLU A 161 -19.01 8.03 19.21
N GLY A 162 -19.16 7.68 17.93
CA GLY A 162 -20.42 7.85 17.19
C GLY A 162 -20.73 9.31 16.83
N SER A 163 -19.77 10.22 17.01
CA SER A 163 -19.91 11.59 16.58
C SER A 163 -19.87 11.68 15.05
N VAL A 164 -20.75 12.47 14.46
CA VAL A 164 -20.72 12.78 13.03
C VAL A 164 -19.92 14.08 12.86
N PRO A 165 -18.78 14.08 12.16
CA PRO A 165 -17.99 15.29 11.99
C PRO A 165 -18.77 16.32 11.18
N ARG A 166 -18.75 17.57 11.66
CA ARG A 166 -19.38 18.70 10.96
C ARG A 166 -18.60 19.02 9.68
N ARG A 167 -19.28 19.05 8.54
CA ARG A 167 -18.73 19.57 7.28
C ARG A 167 -18.67 21.09 7.32
N VAL A 168 -17.56 21.64 6.83
CA VAL A 168 -17.32 23.09 6.71
C VAL A 168 -16.95 23.41 5.27
N GLU A 169 -17.25 24.64 4.83
CA GLU A 169 -16.82 25.10 3.51
C GLU A 169 -15.30 25.30 3.51
N LEU A 170 -14.63 24.72 2.51
CA LEU A 170 -13.20 24.85 2.28
C LEU A 170 -12.96 25.44 0.88
N PRO A 171 -11.80 26.09 0.65
CA PRO A 171 -11.40 26.48 -0.69
C PRO A 171 -11.49 25.32 -1.68
N THR A 172 -11.96 25.61 -2.89
CA THR A 172 -11.99 24.62 -3.96
C THR A 172 -10.59 24.33 -4.50
N TYR A 173 -10.45 23.23 -5.26
CA TYR A 173 -9.18 22.81 -5.81
C TYR A 173 -8.50 23.94 -6.61
N ALA A 174 -7.26 24.28 -6.25
CA ALA A 174 -6.47 25.29 -6.93
C ALA A 174 -5.84 24.71 -8.20
N PHE A 175 -6.61 24.69 -9.30
CA PHE A 175 -6.13 24.22 -10.59
C PHE A 175 -4.83 24.93 -11.02
N GLN A 176 -3.83 24.14 -11.44
CA GLN A 176 -2.60 24.63 -12.07
C GLN A 176 -2.88 25.04 -13.52
N ARG A 177 -3.42 26.24 -13.69
CA ARG A 177 -3.97 26.72 -14.97
C ARG A 177 -2.85 26.93 -15.99
N ARG A 178 -3.03 26.31 -17.16
CA ARG A 178 -2.26 26.61 -18.37
C ARG A 178 -3.24 27.02 -19.46
N ARG A 179 -2.85 28.04 -20.23
CA ARG A 179 -3.61 28.45 -21.40
C ARG A 179 -3.32 27.45 -22.52
N TYR A 180 -4.31 26.64 -22.84
CA TYR A 180 -4.30 25.80 -24.02
C TYR A 180 -5.12 26.52 -25.09
N TRP A 181 -4.42 27.11 -26.07
CA TRP A 181 -5.03 27.82 -27.19
C TRP A 181 -4.39 27.36 -28.49
N LEU A 182 -5.15 27.33 -29.58
CA LEU A 182 -4.62 27.03 -30.90
C LEU A 182 -4.01 28.33 -31.47
N ASP A 183 -2.68 28.40 -31.54
CA ASP A 183 -2.01 29.53 -32.20
C ASP A 183 -2.10 29.36 -33.72
N ALA A 184 -2.97 30.16 -34.34
CA ALA A 184 -3.14 30.20 -35.79
C ALA A 184 -2.02 31.02 -36.45
N THR A 185 -0.81 30.45 -36.53
CA THR A 185 0.29 31.02 -37.33
C THR A 185 0.99 29.95 -38.17
N SER A 186 0.30 29.48 -39.20
CA SER A 186 0.91 29.19 -40.52
C SER A 186 -0.19 28.87 -41.54
N GLY A 187 -0.40 29.80 -42.48
CA GLY A 187 -1.29 29.56 -43.62
C GLY A 187 -1.99 30.81 -44.16
N ARG A 188 -1.24 31.82 -44.60
CA ARG A 188 -1.78 32.89 -45.45
C ARG A 188 -1.98 32.36 -46.88
N ARG A 189 -3.24 32.17 -47.28
CA ARG A 189 -3.86 32.32 -48.63
C ARG A 189 -5.25 31.67 -48.51
N GLU A 190 -6.38 32.27 -48.87
CA GLU A 190 -6.71 33.22 -49.94
C GLU A 190 -8.09 33.82 -49.60
N ARG A 191 -8.31 35.12 -49.85
CA ARG A 191 -9.57 35.83 -49.54
C ARG A 191 -10.52 35.73 -50.74
N THR A 192 -11.76 35.30 -50.53
CA THR A 192 -12.88 35.68 -51.41
C THR A 192 -14.15 35.85 -50.58
N ALA A 193 -14.88 36.92 -50.88
CA ALA A 193 -15.87 37.57 -50.02
C ALA A 193 -17.20 36.82 -49.91
N GLY A 194 -17.64 36.63 -48.67
CA GLY A 194 -19.00 36.26 -48.25
C GLY A 194 -19.23 36.82 -46.84
N SER A 195 -20.44 37.32 -46.58
CA SER A 195 -20.90 38.09 -45.39
C SER A 195 -20.10 37.92 -44.08
N PRO A 196 -19.69 39.00 -43.38
CA PRO A 196 -18.87 38.92 -42.17
C PRO A 196 -19.53 38.19 -41.01
N VAL A 197 -20.85 38.00 -41.02
CA VAL A 197 -21.60 37.46 -39.88
C VAL A 197 -21.74 35.93 -39.93
N ASP A 198 -21.63 35.32 -41.12
CA ASP A 198 -21.71 33.86 -41.26
C ASP A 198 -20.40 33.14 -40.86
N GLY A 199 -19.28 33.86 -40.81
CA GLY A 199 -17.99 33.32 -40.32
C GLY A 199 -17.85 33.30 -38.79
N TRP A 200 -18.77 33.92 -38.05
CA TRP A 200 -18.71 34.08 -36.59
C TRP A 200 -19.55 33.03 -35.84
N ARG A 201 -20.15 32.10 -36.59
CA ARG A 201 -20.86 30.97 -36.01
C ARG A 201 -19.89 29.81 -35.88
N TYR A 202 -19.72 29.32 -34.65
CA TYR A 202 -19.06 28.04 -34.39
C TYR A 202 -19.69 26.99 -35.31
N ARG A 203 -18.89 26.47 -36.24
CA ARG A 203 -19.27 25.32 -37.03
C ARG A 203 -18.51 24.14 -36.47
N VAL A 204 -19.23 23.26 -35.80
CA VAL A 204 -18.71 21.93 -35.46
C VAL A 204 -18.55 21.18 -36.77
N VAL A 205 -17.33 21.16 -37.29
CA VAL A 205 -16.98 20.39 -38.48
C VAL A 205 -16.12 19.23 -38.04
N TRP A 206 -16.69 18.03 -38.18
CA TRP A 206 -15.98 16.79 -37.93
C TRP A 206 -14.95 16.58 -39.05
N ARG A 207 -13.67 16.56 -38.70
CA ARG A 207 -12.62 16.08 -39.60
C ARG A 207 -12.49 14.57 -39.38
N PRO A 208 -12.69 13.73 -40.41
CA PRO A 208 -12.40 12.31 -40.32
C PRO A 208 -10.93 12.14 -39.95
N MET A 209 -10.68 11.53 -38.80
CA MET A 209 -9.35 11.03 -38.48
C MET A 209 -9.20 9.71 -39.23
N ALA A 210 -8.06 9.52 -39.92
CA ALA A 210 -7.77 8.22 -40.52
C ALA A 210 -7.83 7.17 -39.40
N SER A 211 -8.79 6.24 -39.49
CA SER A 211 -8.93 5.15 -38.55
C SER A 211 -7.71 4.26 -38.71
N ASN A 212 -6.81 4.30 -37.73
CA ASN A 212 -5.87 3.21 -37.57
C ASN A 212 -6.70 2.08 -36.94
N ASN A 213 -7.14 1.12 -37.76
CA ASN A 213 -7.77 -0.10 -37.25
C ASN A 213 -6.69 -0.90 -36.52
N ALA A 214 -6.48 -0.56 -35.24
CA ALA A 214 -5.89 -1.51 -34.33
C ALA A 214 -6.96 -2.57 -34.08
N ASP A 215 -6.79 -3.75 -34.69
CA ASP A 215 -7.62 -4.91 -34.37
C ASP A 215 -7.37 -5.27 -32.90
N LEU A 216 -8.32 -4.94 -32.04
CA LEU A 216 -8.32 -5.37 -30.64
C LEU A 216 -8.65 -6.85 -30.61
N LYS A 217 -7.63 -7.70 -30.45
CA LYS A 217 -7.78 -9.16 -30.39
C LYS A 217 -8.07 -9.61 -28.96
N GLY A 218 -8.83 -10.69 -28.85
CA GLY A 218 -9.16 -11.33 -27.57
C GLY A 218 -10.53 -10.93 -27.04
N ASP A 219 -10.92 -11.54 -25.93
CA ASP A 219 -12.24 -11.39 -25.33
C ASP A 219 -12.26 -10.17 -24.38
N TRP A 220 -13.33 -9.37 -24.42
CA TRP A 220 -13.38 -8.09 -23.72
C TRP A 220 -14.54 -8.00 -22.74
N LEU A 221 -14.24 -7.51 -21.53
CA LEU A 221 -15.25 -7.02 -20.61
C LEU A 221 -15.52 -5.55 -20.89
N LEU A 222 -16.79 -5.21 -21.12
CA LEU A 222 -17.24 -3.82 -21.29
C LEU A 222 -18.08 -3.41 -20.09
N LEU A 223 -17.54 -2.53 -19.24
CA LEU A 223 -18.24 -1.98 -18.10
C LEU A 223 -19.14 -0.82 -18.57
N VAL A 224 -20.43 -0.88 -18.24
CA VAL A 224 -21.40 0.12 -18.68
C VAL A 224 -22.22 0.61 -17.49
N PRO A 225 -22.32 1.92 -17.23
CA PRO A 225 -23.20 2.43 -16.18
C PRO A 225 -24.66 2.02 -16.41
N ALA A 226 -25.39 1.68 -15.35
CA ALA A 226 -26.80 1.34 -15.43
C ALA A 226 -27.62 2.45 -16.09
N GLY A 227 -28.47 2.08 -17.04
CA GLY A 227 -29.28 3.00 -17.84
C GLY A 227 -28.55 3.62 -19.05
N HIS A 228 -27.30 3.22 -19.32
CA HIS A 228 -26.51 3.68 -20.48
C HIS A 228 -26.27 2.60 -21.55
N GLU A 229 -26.74 1.37 -21.34
CA GLU A 229 -26.55 0.18 -22.18
C GLU A 229 -27.02 0.39 -23.62
N ALA A 230 -28.13 1.13 -23.78
CA ALA A 230 -28.72 1.39 -25.08
C ALA A 230 -28.10 2.56 -25.85
N ARG A 231 -27.10 3.25 -25.29
CA ARG A 231 -26.51 4.43 -25.94
C ARG A 231 -25.80 4.04 -27.26
N PRO A 232 -25.91 4.88 -28.31
CA PRO A 232 -25.23 4.61 -29.59
C PRO A 232 -23.74 4.32 -29.45
N LEU A 233 -23.06 5.08 -28.57
CA LEU A 233 -21.64 4.88 -28.27
C LEU A 233 -21.32 3.47 -27.74
N VAL A 234 -22.14 2.92 -26.84
CA VAL A 234 -21.94 1.57 -26.29
C VAL A 234 -22.09 0.52 -27.40
N ARG A 235 -23.09 0.70 -28.28
CA ARG A 235 -23.28 -0.19 -29.45
C ARG A 235 -22.11 -0.12 -30.43
N ASP A 236 -21.58 1.08 -30.67
CA ASP A 236 -20.45 1.27 -31.58
C ASP A 236 -19.17 0.66 -31.00
N VAL A 237 -18.96 0.77 -29.69
CA VAL A 237 -17.85 0.14 -28.97
C VAL A 237 -17.96 -1.39 -29.01
N VAL A 238 -19.13 -1.96 -28.71
CA VAL A 238 -19.36 -3.42 -28.81
C VAL A 238 -19.07 -3.89 -30.23
N ARG A 239 -19.61 -3.22 -31.25
CA ARG A 239 -19.36 -3.57 -32.66
C ARG A 239 -17.87 -3.49 -33.02
N ALA A 240 -17.15 -2.50 -32.50
CA ALA A 240 -15.72 -2.35 -32.74
C ALA A 240 -14.90 -3.46 -32.08
N LEU A 241 -15.25 -3.85 -30.85
CA LEU A 241 -14.59 -4.95 -30.15
C LEU A 241 -14.90 -6.31 -30.80
N GLU A 242 -16.14 -6.55 -31.21
CA GLU A 242 -16.55 -7.76 -31.93
C GLU A 242 -15.90 -7.86 -33.32
N SER A 243 -15.59 -6.73 -33.97
CA SER A 243 -14.89 -6.73 -35.27
C SER A 243 -13.49 -7.33 -35.21
N GLY A 244 -12.88 -7.37 -34.01
CA GLY A 244 -11.60 -8.04 -33.73
C GLY A 244 -11.67 -9.56 -33.57
N HIS A 245 -12.84 -10.18 -33.77
CA HIS A 245 -13.13 -11.61 -33.56
C HIS A 245 -13.06 -12.07 -32.09
N GLY A 246 -13.19 -11.14 -31.14
CA GLY A 246 -13.33 -11.42 -29.71
C GLY A 246 -14.78 -11.39 -29.25
N ALA A 247 -15.11 -12.15 -28.21
CA ALA A 247 -16.39 -12.02 -27.52
C ALA A 247 -16.40 -10.76 -26.64
N VAL A 248 -17.56 -10.12 -26.50
CA VAL A 248 -17.73 -8.96 -25.62
C VAL A 248 -18.76 -9.28 -24.55
N ARG A 249 -18.36 -9.24 -23.29
CA ARG A 249 -19.27 -9.40 -22.15
C ARG A 249 -19.51 -8.04 -21.51
N GLN A 250 -20.76 -7.56 -21.59
CA GLN A 250 -21.16 -6.33 -20.91
C GLN A 250 -21.43 -6.60 -19.42
N VAL A 251 -20.89 -5.75 -18.56
CA VAL A 251 -21.17 -5.73 -17.11
C VAL A 251 -21.80 -4.39 -16.78
N VAL A 252 -23.03 -4.42 -16.29
CA VAL A 252 -23.79 -3.21 -16.00
C VAL A 252 -23.53 -2.76 -14.57
N LEU A 253 -23.02 -1.55 -14.39
CA LEU A 253 -22.68 -0.97 -13.08
C LEU A 253 -23.83 -0.12 -12.54
N GLY A 254 -24.56 -0.67 -11.59
CA GLY A 254 -25.61 0.02 -10.85
C GLY A 254 -25.10 0.81 -9.64
N PRO A 255 -25.99 1.56 -8.96
CA PRO A 255 -25.66 2.31 -7.74
C PRO A 255 -25.17 1.43 -6.57
N VAL A 256 -25.49 0.13 -6.63
CA VAL A 256 -25.13 -0.87 -5.62
C VAL A 256 -23.67 -1.33 -5.77
N ASP A 257 -23.04 -1.04 -6.92
CA ASP A 257 -21.65 -1.41 -7.25
C ASP A 257 -20.65 -0.31 -6.85
N ALA A 258 -21.13 0.71 -6.14
CA ALA A 258 -20.29 1.71 -5.47
C ALA A 258 -19.49 1.11 -4.29
N ASP A 259 -19.85 -0.10 -3.83
CA ASP A 259 -19.07 -0.88 -2.88
C ASP A 259 -18.04 -1.76 -3.62
N ARG A 260 -16.76 -1.49 -3.37
CA ARG A 260 -15.63 -2.17 -4.01
C ARG A 260 -15.58 -3.68 -3.73
N VAL A 261 -15.98 -4.13 -2.55
CA VAL A 261 -15.91 -5.56 -2.17
C VAL A 261 -16.93 -6.35 -2.96
N ARG A 262 -18.16 -5.85 -3.01
CA ARG A 262 -19.25 -6.45 -3.76
C ARG A 262 -18.97 -6.45 -5.26
N PHE A 263 -18.47 -5.34 -5.79
CA PHE A 263 -18.08 -5.24 -7.20
C PHE A 263 -16.97 -6.25 -7.56
N ALA A 264 -16.00 -6.45 -6.66
CA ALA A 264 -14.95 -7.45 -6.87
C ALA A 264 -15.45 -8.90 -6.81
N GLU A 265 -16.50 -9.19 -6.02
CA GLU A 265 -17.16 -10.50 -6.01
C GLU A 265 -17.93 -10.75 -7.30
N GLU A 266 -18.66 -9.76 -7.80
CA GLU A 266 -19.40 -9.86 -9.05
C GLU A 266 -18.48 -10.03 -10.25
N LEU A 267 -17.40 -9.25 -10.32
CA LEU A 267 -16.38 -9.41 -11.36
C LEU A 267 -15.70 -10.79 -11.30
N ARG A 268 -15.47 -11.35 -10.11
CA ARG A 268 -14.94 -12.71 -9.97
C ARG A 268 -15.89 -13.76 -10.56
N GLY A 269 -17.19 -13.65 -10.28
CA GLY A 269 -18.19 -14.54 -10.88
C GLY A 269 -18.23 -14.43 -12.41
N VAL A 270 -18.09 -13.22 -12.96
CA VAL A 270 -18.03 -13.04 -14.42
C VAL A 270 -16.76 -13.66 -15.01
N LEU A 271 -15.60 -13.52 -14.34
CA LEU A 271 -14.32 -14.06 -14.82
C LEU A 271 -14.20 -15.58 -14.68
N GLU A 272 -15.04 -16.22 -13.85
CA GLU A 272 -15.14 -17.70 -13.80
C GLU A 272 -15.80 -18.28 -15.07
N GLU A 273 -16.68 -17.50 -15.72
CA GLU A 273 -17.43 -17.92 -16.91
C GLU A 273 -16.87 -17.33 -18.21
N PHE A 274 -15.97 -16.35 -18.12
CA PHE A 274 -15.49 -15.56 -19.26
C PHE A 274 -14.01 -15.18 -19.11
N ASP A 275 -13.15 -15.75 -19.95
CA ASP A 275 -11.70 -15.51 -19.94
C ASP A 275 -11.34 -14.21 -20.67
N ALA A 276 -11.53 -13.08 -19.97
CA ALA A 276 -11.32 -11.76 -20.56
C ALA A 276 -9.82 -11.47 -20.81
N THR A 277 -9.50 -11.13 -22.06
CA THR A 277 -8.20 -10.59 -22.48
C THR A 277 -8.01 -9.12 -22.08
N GLY A 278 -9.10 -8.36 -21.91
CA GLY A 278 -9.04 -6.95 -21.54
C GLY A 278 -10.35 -6.39 -20.99
N VAL A 279 -10.27 -5.21 -20.39
CA VAL A 279 -11.41 -4.49 -19.81
C VAL A 279 -11.47 -3.09 -20.41
N LEU A 280 -12.66 -2.67 -20.84
CA LEU A 280 -12.98 -1.32 -21.29
C LEU A 280 -14.13 -0.79 -20.43
N SER A 281 -14.07 0.48 -20.00
CA SER A 281 -15.05 1.11 -19.11
C SER A 281 -15.43 2.51 -19.56
#